data_AF-A0A3S1AEE4-F1
#
_entry.id   AF-A0A3S1AEE4-F1
#
_cell.length_a   1.000
_cell.length_b   1.000
_cell.length_c   1.000
_cell.angle_alpha   90.00
_cell.angle_beta   90.00
_cell.angle_gamma   90.00
#
_symmetry.space_group_name_H-M   'P 1'
#
loop_
_entity.id
_entity.type
_entity.pdbx_description
1 polymer ?
#
loop_
_entity_poly.entity_id
_entity_poly.type
_entity_poly.pdbx_seq_one_letter_code
_entity_poly.pdbx_strand_id
1 'polypeptide(L)'
;MPAKDAFHNIVKTALEKEEWFISHDPYPLQAGTLELYIDLGAEKVIAAEKQGQKIAVEIKSFLNPSKITELYAALGQFIIYRMALQQQEPERILYLAVPVSVYN
;
A
#
# COMPACT_ATOMS: atom_id res chain seq x y z
N MET A 1 10.17 -2.21 15.36
CA MET A 1 9.14 -1.69 14.43
C MET A 1 9.86 -1.27 13.17
N PRO A 2 9.53 -1.82 11.99
CA PRO A 2 10.16 -1.40 10.75
C PRO A 2 9.78 0.03 10.38
N ALA A 3 10.64 0.70 9.61
CA ALA A 3 10.48 2.10 9.27
C ALA A 3 9.39 2.29 8.20
N LYS A 4 8.42 3.17 8.48
CA LYS A 4 7.40 3.63 7.51
C LYS A 4 8.07 4.26 6.28
N ASP A 5 7.38 4.25 5.14
CA ASP A 5 7.81 5.08 4.01
C ASP A 5 7.78 6.57 4.42
N ALA A 6 8.72 7.37 3.91
CA ALA A 6 8.83 8.78 4.27
C ALA A 6 7.54 9.55 4.01
N PHE A 7 6.73 9.12 3.03
CA PHE A 7 5.49 9.77 2.64
C PHE A 7 4.24 9.13 3.25
N HIS A 8 4.39 8.18 4.18
CA HIS A 8 3.28 7.49 4.84
C HIS A 8 2.24 8.46 5.43
N ASN A 9 2.69 9.36 6.30
CA ASN A 9 1.80 10.31 6.96
C ASN A 9 1.18 11.30 5.98
N ILE A 10 1.91 11.66 4.90
CA ILE A 10 1.40 12.55 3.86
C ILE A 10 0.21 11.91 3.15
N VAL A 11 0.34 10.65 2.73
CA VAL A 11 -0.74 9.91 2.07
C VAL A 11 -1.91 9.68 3.03
N LYS A 12 -1.65 9.29 4.28
CA LYS A 12 -2.70 9.12 5.29
C LYS A 12 -3.52 10.40 5.49
N THR A 13 -2.84 11.53 5.71
CA THR A 13 -3.51 12.82 5.88
C THR A 13 -4.25 13.25 4.61
N ALA A 14 -3.73 12.94 3.41
CA ALA A 14 -4.44 13.22 2.16
C ALA A 14 -5.74 12.40 2.06
N LEU A 15 -5.72 11.11 2.39
CA LEU A 15 -6.91 10.26 2.45
C LEU A 15 -7.94 10.81 3.46
N GLU A 16 -7.50 11.16 4.68
CA GLU A 16 -8.37 11.72 5.72
C GLU A 16 -9.01 13.04 5.30
N LYS A 17 -8.26 13.94 4.62
CA LYS A 17 -8.78 15.20 4.08
C LYS A 17 -9.82 15.00 2.98
N GLU A 18 -9.69 13.93 2.21
CA GLU A 18 -10.65 13.50 1.21
C GLU A 18 -11.74 12.61 1.83
N GLU A 19 -11.94 12.66 3.15
CA GLU A 19 -12.98 11.97 3.91
C GLU A 19 -12.96 10.43 3.79
N TRP A 20 -11.79 9.86 3.52
CA TRP A 20 -11.60 8.42 3.66
C TRP A 20 -11.40 8.07 5.13
N PHE A 21 -12.16 7.10 5.62
CA PHE A 21 -11.97 6.53 6.96
C PHE A 21 -10.85 5.50 6.90
N ILE A 22 -9.76 5.74 7.64
CA ILE A 22 -8.64 4.79 7.74
C ILE A 22 -9.07 3.63 8.65
N SER A 23 -9.34 2.47 8.08
CA SER A 23 -9.77 1.29 8.85
C SER A 23 -8.59 0.53 9.44
N HIS A 24 -7.44 0.47 8.75
CA HIS A 24 -6.21 -0.16 9.25
C HIS A 24 -4.95 0.56 8.75
N ASP A 25 -3.93 0.62 9.60
CA ASP A 25 -2.60 1.19 9.32
C ASP A 25 -1.56 0.53 10.26
N PRO A 26 -0.95 -0.61 9.88
CA PRO A 26 -1.03 -1.28 8.57
C PRO A 26 -2.24 -2.22 8.44
N TYR A 27 -2.66 -2.47 7.20
CA TYR A 27 -3.65 -3.51 6.87
C TYR A 27 -2.98 -4.89 6.80
N PRO A 28 -3.39 -5.86 7.65
CA PRO A 28 -2.80 -7.18 7.66
C PRO A 28 -3.22 -7.96 6.41
N LEU A 29 -2.26 -8.29 5.55
CA LEU A 29 -2.46 -9.14 4.37
C LEU A 29 -1.92 -10.55 4.61
N GLN A 30 -2.73 -11.55 4.29
CA GLN A 30 -2.35 -12.96 4.31
C GLN A 30 -2.41 -13.55 2.90
N ALA A 31 -1.39 -14.30 2.49
CA ALA A 31 -1.42 -15.09 1.26
C ALA A 31 -1.06 -16.55 1.55
N GLY A 32 -2.08 -17.40 1.63
CA GLY A 32 -1.89 -18.81 2.02
C GLY A 32 -1.30 -18.94 3.43
N THR A 33 -0.22 -19.70 3.58
CA THR A 33 0.52 -19.82 4.85
C THR A 33 1.57 -18.73 5.05
N LEU A 34 1.73 -17.82 4.08
CA LEU A 34 2.70 -16.73 4.14
C LEU A 34 2.05 -15.52 4.82
N GLU A 35 2.50 -15.22 6.03
CA GLU A 35 2.22 -13.94 6.68
C GLU A 35 3.06 -12.86 5.99
N LEU A 36 2.46 -12.17 5.02
CA LEU A 36 3.18 -11.23 4.15
C LEU A 36 3.83 -10.08 4.89
N TYR A 37 3.33 -9.73 6.08
CA TYR A 37 3.90 -8.68 6.91
C TYR A 37 5.36 -9.00 7.30
N ILE A 38 5.65 -10.24 7.70
CA ILE A 38 6.99 -10.67 8.14
C ILE A 38 7.95 -10.84 6.95
N ASP A 39 7.51 -11.55 5.90
CA ASP A 39 8.45 -12.11 4.91
C ASP A 39 8.78 -11.15 3.76
N LEU A 40 7.95 -10.14 3.50
CA LEU A 40 8.13 -9.22 2.36
C LEU A 40 8.39 -7.77 2.75
N GLY A 41 8.48 -7.47 4.06
CA GLY A 41 8.50 -6.09 4.55
C GLY A 41 7.25 -5.31 4.09
N ALA A 42 6.13 -6.01 3.89
CA ALA A 42 4.88 -5.52 3.31
C ALA A 42 4.05 -4.63 4.22
N GLU A 43 4.63 -4.20 5.33
CA GLU A 43 3.94 -3.64 6.49
C GLU A 43 3.47 -2.19 6.30
N LYS A 44 3.10 -1.76 5.08
CA LYS A 44 2.84 -0.36 4.74
C LYS A 44 1.56 -0.09 3.96
N VAL A 45 0.71 -1.11 3.75
CA VAL A 45 -0.57 -0.89 3.09
C VAL A 45 -1.53 -0.21 4.07
N ILE A 46 -2.03 0.97 3.71
CA ILE A 46 -3.11 1.64 4.43
C ILE A 46 -4.45 1.10 3.90
N ALA A 47 -5.33 0.63 4.77
CA ALA A 47 -6.71 0.34 4.39
C ALA A 47 -7.59 1.55 4.70
N ALA A 48 -8.40 1.95 3.72
CA ALA A 48 -9.31 3.06 3.86
C ALA A 48 -10.66 2.78 3.20
N GLU A 49 -11.71 3.45 3.68
CA GLU A 49 -13.09 3.22 3.24
C GLU A 49 -13.84 4.55 3.09
N LYS A 50 -14.62 4.69 2.01
CA LYS A 50 -15.47 5.87 1.75
C LYS A 50 -16.71 5.45 0.96
N GLN A 51 -17.90 5.77 1.46
CA GLN A 51 -19.18 5.55 0.76
C GLN A 51 -19.35 4.12 0.19
N GLY A 52 -18.99 3.11 0.96
CA GLY A 52 -19.06 1.70 0.55
C GLY A 52 -17.93 1.23 -0.37
N GLN A 53 -17.01 2.12 -0.76
CA GLN A 53 -15.78 1.76 -1.46
C GLN A 53 -14.69 1.42 -0.45
N LYS A 54 -13.98 0.32 -0.68
CA LYS A 54 -12.84 -0.11 0.13
C LYS A 54 -11.58 -0.05 -0.72
N ILE A 55 -10.54 0.58 -0.20
CA ILE A 55 -9.23 0.62 -0.84
C ILE A 55 -8.14 0.12 0.11
N ALA A 56 -7.07 -0.39 -0.50
CA ALA A 56 -5.78 -0.60 0.13
C ALA A 56 -4.74 0.22 -0.64
N VAL A 57 -3.85 0.90 0.05
CA VAL A 57 -2.89 1.83 -0.56
C VAL A 57 -1.47 1.46 -0.16
N GLU A 58 -0.69 0.96 -1.11
CA GLU A 58 0.75 0.77 -0.96
C GLU A 58 1.47 2.07 -1.31
N ILE A 59 2.41 2.51 -0.48
CA ILE A 59 3.05 3.82 -0.60
C ILE A 59 4.51 3.66 -1.03
N LYS A 60 4.90 4.35 -2.12
CA LYS A 60 6.28 4.39 -2.61
C LYS A 60 6.74 5.83 -2.80
N SER A 61 7.75 6.23 -2.03
CA SER A 61 8.34 7.58 -2.13
C SER A 61 9.31 7.77 -3.30
N PHE A 62 9.86 6.70 -3.89
CA PHE A 62 10.80 6.77 -5.02
C PHE A 62 12.02 7.67 -4.76
N LEU A 63 12.58 7.58 -3.56
CA LEU A 63 13.73 8.38 -3.10
C LEU A 63 15.10 7.75 -3.42
N ASN A 64 15.13 6.49 -3.85
CA ASN A 64 16.38 5.83 -4.27
C ASN A 64 16.87 6.46 -5.59
N PRO A 65 18.19 6.61 -5.78
CA PRO A 65 18.75 7.07 -7.05
C PRO A 65 18.28 6.27 -8.27
N SER A 66 18.03 4.96 -8.12
CA SER A 66 17.54 4.11 -9.21
C SER A 66 16.03 3.92 -9.16
N LYS A 67 15.29 4.81 -9.83
CA LYS A 67 13.83 4.70 -9.97
C LYS A 67 13.38 3.38 -10.60
N ILE A 68 14.16 2.82 -11.53
CA ILE A 68 13.81 1.56 -12.20
C ILE A 68 13.90 0.36 -11.26
N THR A 69 14.89 0.35 -10.36
CA THR A 69 15.03 -0.68 -9.34
C THR A 69 13.87 -0.62 -8.36
N GLU A 70 13.49 0.57 -7.92
CA GLU A 70 12.31 0.75 -7.06
C GLU A 70 11.01 0.34 -7.76
N LEU A 71 10.87 0.62 -9.05
CA LEU A 71 9.70 0.22 -9.82
C LEU A 71 9.57 -1.31 -9.87
N TYR A 72 10.65 -2.04 -10.14
CA TYR A 72 10.61 -3.51 -10.15
C TYR A 72 10.23 -4.09 -8.79
N ALA A 73 10.76 -3.53 -7.70
CA ALA A 73 10.40 -3.93 -6.36
C ALA A 73 8.92 -3.63 -6.04
N ALA A 74 8.46 -2.42 -6.34
CA ALA A 74 7.08 -2.00 -6.14
C ALA A 74 6.09 -2.85 -6.96
N LEU A 75 6.43 -3.19 -8.21
CA LEU A 75 5.61 -4.05 -9.06
C LEU A 75 5.47 -5.45 -8.46
N GLY A 76 6.58 -6.05 -8.01
CA GLY A 76 6.56 -7.37 -7.38
C GLY A 76 5.67 -7.39 -6.12
N GLN A 77 5.84 -6.41 -5.24
CA GLN A 77 5.02 -6.26 -4.03
C GLN A 77 3.54 -6.04 -4.37
N PHE A 78 3.24 -5.16 -5.34
CA PHE A 78 1.87 -4.87 -5.76
C PHE A 78 1.15 -6.12 -6.29
N ILE A 79 1.84 -6.94 -7.10
CA ILE A 79 1.27 -8.20 -7.60
C ILE A 79 0.94 -9.14 -6.44
N ILE A 80 1.85 -9.30 -5.48
CA ILE A 80 1.64 -10.19 -4.33
C ILE A 80 0.48 -9.71 -3.46
N TYR A 81 0.40 -8.41 -3.14
CA TYR A 81 -0.69 -7.87 -2.33
C TYR A 81 -2.03 -7.95 -3.03
N ARG A 82 -2.05 -7.74 -4.35
CA ARG A 82 -3.27 -7.90 -5.15
C ARG A 82 -3.77 -9.34 -5.10
N MET A 83 -2.88 -10.32 -5.21
CA MET A 83 -3.25 -11.75 -5.10
C MET A 83 -3.76 -12.11 -3.70
N ALA A 84 -3.18 -11.52 -2.64
CA ALA A 84 -3.64 -11.68 -1.27
C ALA A 84 -5.03 -11.09 -1.06
N LEU A 85 -5.24 -9.85 -1.50
CA LEU A 85 -6.54 -9.15 -1.43
C LEU A 85 -7.62 -9.89 -2.19
N GLN A 86 -7.31 -10.45 -3.36
CA GLN A 86 -8.26 -11.26 -4.14
C GLN A 86 -8.76 -12.51 -3.39
N GLN A 87 -8.03 -12.99 -2.39
CA GLN A 87 -8.45 -14.12 -1.55
C GLN A 87 -9.12 -13.65 -0.25
N GLN A 88 -8.59 -12.60 0.37
CA GLN A 88 -9.00 -12.13 1.69
C GLN A 88 -10.21 -11.18 1.66
N GLU A 89 -10.22 -10.19 0.76
CA GLU A 89 -11.25 -9.15 0.68
C GLU A 89 -11.36 -8.65 -0.78
N PRO A 90 -11.96 -9.45 -1.69
CA PRO A 90 -11.90 -9.24 -3.15
C PRO A 90 -12.47 -7.89 -3.61
N GLU A 91 -13.35 -7.28 -2.83
CA GLU A 91 -13.94 -5.98 -3.10
C GLU A 91 -13.02 -4.80 -2.77
N ARG A 92 -11.93 -5.02 -2.02
CA ARG A 92 -10.97 -3.97 -1.66
C ARG A 92 -9.95 -3.77 -2.79
N ILE A 93 -9.98 -2.60 -3.42
CA ILE A 93 -9.12 -2.26 -4.56
C ILE A 93 -7.75 -1.80 -4.08
N LEU A 94 -6.68 -2.42 -4.60
CA LEU A 94 -5.30 -2.01 -4.32
C LEU A 94 -4.85 -0.85 -5.23
N TYR A 95 -4.31 0.21 -4.64
CA TYR A 95 -3.67 1.33 -5.31
C TYR A 95 -2.20 1.44 -4.92
N LEU A 96 -1.38 1.94 -5.84
CA LEU A 96 0.01 2.33 -5.60
C LEU A 96 0.08 3.86 -5.54
N ALA A 97 0.30 4.41 -4.35
CA ALA A 97 0.51 5.85 -4.17
C ALA A 97 1.95 6.21 -4.52
N VAL A 98 2.10 7.13 -5.48
CA VAL A 98 3.38 7.65 -5.95
C VAL A 98 3.36 9.18 -6.00
N PRO A 99 4.50 9.86 -5.84
CA PRO A 99 4.59 11.31 -6.00
C PRO A 99 4.28 11.74 -7.43
N VAL A 100 3.71 12.94 -7.58
CA VAL A 100 3.43 13.55 -8.90
C VAL A 100 4.71 13.69 -9.74
N SER A 101 5.86 13.95 -9.12
CA SER A 101 7.17 14.04 -9.78
C SER A 101 7.71 12.71 -10.31
N VAL A 102 7.08 11.60 -9.95
CA VAL A 102 7.38 10.24 -10.45
C VAL A 102 6.38 9.84 -11.53
N TYR A 103 5.12 10.29 -11.40
CA TYR A 103 4.05 9.99 -12.34
C TYR A 103 4.18 10.75 -13.67
N ASN A 104 4.56 12.02 -13.61
CA ASN A 104 4.78 12.89 -14.78
C ASN A 104 6.22 12.78 -15.31
#